data_AF-A0A0B7FS12-F1
#
_entry.id   AF-A0A0B7FS12-F1
#
_cell.length_a   1.000
_cell.length_b   1.000
_cell.length_c   1.000
_cell.angle_alpha   90.00
_cell.angle_beta   90.00
_cell.angle_gamma   90.00
#
_symmetry.space_group_name_H-M   'P 1'
#
loop_
_entity.id
_entity.type
_entity.pdbx_description
1 polymer ?
#
loop_
_entity_poly.entity_id
_entity_poly.type
_entity_poly.pdbx_seq_one_letter_code
_entity_poly.pdbx_strand_id
1 'polypeptide(L)'
;MLSTPTNDPTEGTESNPIVLRSDLCTLKAFDILCIIMYMPETERPLKVYVFKIEHLEWVLKAAHELDMRDTQAFVLSQLELYKLLEDEAITFLRVALSYDKPLYVLIFKGLSLLAYRRQEITQQEAALLGRRGTDLLAYSREKIRETLRLLLRGECLHYRGVPALLTVLREHAMDVFIQVLRNMSPPEETSVRSSKNIFAMPNVVAQCDDCVSFESARQKLFQTVFNEVVGQSILDKFPPRSTSEGQDNGPGAQANEPNPQADAQVDGLGAQTNTDSED
;
A
#
# COMPACT_ATOMS: atom_id res chain seq x y z
N MET A 1 -7.61 -6.50 -21.70
CA MET A 1 -8.44 -6.02 -22.83
C MET A 1 -9.84 -6.58 -22.63
N LEU A 2 -10.68 -5.85 -21.91
CA LEU A 2 -12.12 -6.05 -22.01
C LEU A 2 -12.50 -5.62 -23.43
N SER A 3 -13.27 -6.46 -24.11
CA SER A 3 -13.86 -6.14 -25.40
C SER A 3 -14.50 -4.76 -25.31
N THR A 4 -14.08 -3.85 -26.19
CA THR A 4 -14.86 -2.63 -26.49
C THR A 4 -16.31 -3.05 -26.64
N PRO A 5 -17.27 -2.32 -26.02
CA PRO A 5 -18.68 -2.69 -26.11
C PRO A 5 -19.02 -2.88 -27.58
N THR A 6 -19.27 -4.14 -27.93
CA THR A 6 -19.74 -4.48 -29.25
C THR A 6 -21.08 -3.78 -29.36
N ASN A 7 -21.33 -3.05 -30.46
CA ASN A 7 -22.65 -2.47 -30.74
C ASN A 7 -23.72 -3.57 -31.00
N ASP A 8 -23.53 -4.77 -30.44
CA ASP A 8 -24.43 -5.90 -30.50
C ASP A 8 -25.50 -5.72 -29.42
N PRO A 9 -26.75 -5.39 -29.80
CA PRO A 9 -27.84 -5.21 -28.85
C PRO A 9 -28.26 -6.52 -28.16
N THR A 10 -27.71 -7.66 -28.57
CA THR A 10 -27.97 -8.95 -27.93
C THR A 10 -26.99 -9.28 -26.80
N GLU A 11 -25.90 -8.53 -26.66
CA GLU A 11 -24.92 -8.74 -25.60
C GLU A 11 -25.54 -8.48 -24.21
N GLY A 12 -25.36 -9.41 -23.28
CA GLY A 12 -25.94 -9.34 -21.93
C GLY A 12 -27.36 -9.91 -21.81
N THR A 13 -27.87 -10.58 -22.85
CA THR A 13 -29.15 -11.32 -22.80
C THR A 13 -28.97 -12.76 -22.29
N GLU A 14 -30.06 -13.45 -21.96
CA GLU A 14 -30.01 -14.89 -21.61
C GLU A 14 -29.40 -15.74 -22.73
N SER A 15 -29.63 -15.36 -23.99
CA SER A 15 -29.09 -16.03 -25.17
C SER A 15 -27.63 -15.69 -25.47
N ASN A 16 -27.12 -14.57 -24.96
CA ASN A 16 -25.75 -14.12 -25.17
C ASN A 16 -25.23 -13.41 -23.90
N PRO A 17 -24.97 -14.17 -22.82
CA PRO A 17 -24.59 -13.59 -21.54
C PRO A 17 -23.18 -13.02 -21.59
N ILE A 18 -22.97 -11.92 -20.86
CA ILE A 18 -21.62 -11.38 -20.62
C ILE A 18 -20.89 -12.35 -19.70
N VAL A 19 -19.85 -13.00 -20.23
CA VAL A 19 -19.01 -13.92 -19.45
C VAL A 19 -17.81 -13.16 -18.92
N LEU A 20 -17.82 -12.86 -17.62
CA LEU A 20 -16.62 -12.41 -16.94
C LEU A 20 -15.64 -13.57 -16.81
N ARG A 21 -14.40 -13.34 -17.26
CA ARG A 21 -13.37 -14.36 -17.14
C ARG A 21 -13.06 -14.60 -15.65
N SER A 22 -12.90 -15.87 -15.28
CA SER A 22 -12.66 -16.27 -13.88
C SER A 22 -11.33 -15.77 -13.32
N ASP A 23 -10.38 -15.40 -14.19
CA ASP A 23 -9.11 -14.77 -13.80
C ASP A 23 -9.25 -13.28 -13.48
N LEU A 24 -10.37 -12.65 -13.86
CA LEU A 24 -10.68 -11.25 -13.54
C LEU A 24 -11.47 -11.12 -12.24
N CYS A 25 -12.44 -12.00 -12.02
CA CYS A 25 -13.34 -11.93 -10.88
C CYS A 25 -13.76 -13.31 -10.40
N THR A 26 -13.50 -13.61 -9.13
CA THR A 26 -14.06 -14.82 -8.50
C THR A 26 -15.57 -14.64 -8.26
N LEU A 27 -16.34 -15.73 -8.19
CA LEU A 27 -17.77 -15.65 -7.88
C LEU A 27 -18.02 -14.82 -6.61
N LYS A 28 -17.19 -15.02 -5.58
CA LYS A 28 -17.32 -14.28 -4.32
C LYS A 28 -17.03 -12.79 -4.47
N ALA A 29 -16.04 -12.43 -5.27
CA ALA A 29 -15.74 -11.03 -5.56
C ALA A 29 -16.85 -10.38 -6.40
N PHE A 30 -17.46 -11.13 -7.33
CA PHE A 30 -18.60 -10.68 -8.09
C PHE A 30 -19.80 -10.40 -7.19
N ASP A 31 -20.13 -11.31 -6.27
CA ASP A 31 -21.21 -11.08 -5.29
C ASP A 31 -20.96 -9.80 -4.48
N ILE A 32 -19.73 -9.58 -4.03
CA ILE A 32 -19.36 -8.38 -3.26
C ILE A 32 -19.49 -7.12 -4.13
N LEU A 33 -19.05 -7.19 -5.39
CA LEU A 33 -19.16 -6.09 -6.34
C LEU A 33 -20.63 -5.73 -6.58
N CYS A 34 -21.50 -6.72 -6.79
CA CYS A 34 -22.94 -6.51 -6.90
C CYS A 34 -23.53 -5.88 -5.63
N ILE A 35 -23.13 -6.35 -4.44
CA ILE A 35 -23.56 -5.73 -3.18
C ILE A 35 -23.14 -4.26 -3.12
N ILE A 36 -21.92 -3.91 -3.54
CA ILE A 36 -21.45 -2.52 -3.56
C ILE A 36 -22.25 -1.68 -4.56
N MET A 37 -22.46 -2.18 -5.77
CA MET A 37 -23.13 -1.44 -6.85
C MET A 37 -24.63 -1.23 -6.62
N TYR A 38 -25.31 -2.22 -6.05
CA TYR A 38 -26.77 -2.23 -5.91
C TYR A 38 -27.24 -1.90 -4.48
N MET A 39 -26.34 -1.49 -3.59
CA MET A 39 -26.76 -1.08 -2.24
C MET A 39 -27.59 0.20 -2.31
N PRO A 40 -28.80 0.23 -1.73
CA PRO A 40 -29.58 1.46 -1.65
C PRO A 40 -28.82 2.49 -0.81
N GLU A 41 -28.70 3.74 -1.31
CA GLU A 41 -28.06 4.85 -0.56
C GLU A 41 -28.71 5.13 0.81
N THR A 42 -29.96 4.69 0.98
CA THR A 42 -30.77 4.88 2.19
C THR A 42 -30.52 3.82 3.27
N GLU A 43 -29.84 2.71 2.93
CA GLU A 43 -29.49 1.67 3.86
C GLU A 43 -28.03 1.84 4.30
N ARG A 44 -27.76 1.54 5.57
CA ARG A 44 -26.50 1.85 6.30
C ARG A 44 -25.24 1.68 5.44
N PRO A 45 -24.19 2.52 5.63
CA PRO A 45 -22.98 2.45 4.82
C PRO A 45 -22.41 1.04 4.84
N LEU A 46 -22.19 0.45 3.66
CA LEU A 46 -21.63 -0.90 3.53
C LEU A 46 -20.34 -0.98 4.34
N LYS A 47 -20.34 -1.89 5.31
CA LYS A 47 -19.19 -2.17 6.15
C LYS A 47 -18.30 -3.16 5.43
N VAL A 48 -17.47 -2.66 4.51
CA VAL A 48 -16.56 -3.49 3.70
C VAL A 48 -15.61 -4.34 4.57
N TYR A 49 -15.38 -3.95 5.83
CA TYR A 49 -14.64 -4.75 6.80
C TYR A 49 -15.29 -6.09 7.21
N VAL A 50 -16.50 -6.38 6.73
CA VAL A 50 -17.11 -7.71 6.85
C VAL A 50 -16.44 -8.72 5.90
N PHE A 51 -15.80 -8.24 4.84
CA PHE A 51 -15.13 -9.10 3.87
C PHE A 51 -13.66 -9.29 4.22
N LYS A 52 -13.15 -10.48 3.93
CA LYS A 52 -11.72 -10.78 4.02
C LYS A 52 -10.94 -9.99 2.96
N ILE A 53 -9.72 -9.59 3.31
CA ILE A 53 -8.83 -8.86 2.40
C ILE A 53 -8.59 -9.60 1.08
N GLU A 54 -8.51 -10.93 1.11
CA GLU A 54 -8.36 -11.75 -0.10
C GLU A 54 -9.49 -11.53 -1.12
N HIS A 55 -10.73 -11.36 -0.66
CA HIS A 55 -11.85 -11.09 -1.55
C HIS A 55 -11.85 -9.64 -2.04
N LEU A 56 -11.45 -8.70 -1.19
CA LEU A 56 -11.36 -7.27 -1.55
C LEU A 56 -10.28 -7.02 -2.60
N GLU A 57 -9.16 -7.76 -2.58
CA GLU A 57 -8.17 -7.71 -3.65
C GLU A 57 -8.79 -8.04 -5.01
N TRP A 58 -9.61 -9.11 -5.08
CA TRP A 58 -10.29 -9.48 -6.32
C TRP A 58 -11.31 -8.44 -6.76
N VAL A 59 -12.05 -7.86 -5.82
CA VAL A 59 -12.99 -6.74 -6.11
C VAL A 59 -12.23 -5.56 -6.69
N LEU A 60 -11.08 -5.21 -6.10
CA LEU A 60 -10.26 -4.09 -6.56
C LEU A 60 -9.63 -4.34 -7.93
N LYS A 61 -9.21 -5.57 -8.22
CA LYS A 61 -8.73 -5.99 -9.55
C LYS A 61 -9.85 -5.91 -10.59
N ALA A 62 -11.02 -6.48 -10.28
CA ALA A 62 -12.17 -6.44 -11.16
C ALA A 62 -12.62 -5.00 -11.43
N ALA A 63 -12.73 -4.17 -10.39
CA ALA A 63 -13.09 -2.76 -10.52
C ALA A 63 -12.08 -1.96 -11.34
N HIS A 64 -10.77 -2.27 -11.21
CA HIS A 64 -9.75 -1.64 -12.04
C HIS A 64 -9.88 -2.01 -13.51
N GLU A 65 -9.98 -3.31 -13.80
CA GLU A 65 -10.11 -3.81 -15.16
C GLU A 65 -11.37 -3.25 -15.82
N LEU A 66 -12.51 -3.25 -15.12
CA LEU A 66 -13.80 -2.74 -15.59
C LEU A 66 -13.93 -1.20 -15.58
N ASP A 67 -12.85 -0.45 -15.32
CA ASP A 67 -12.82 1.03 -15.18
C ASP A 67 -13.87 1.60 -14.19
N MET A 68 -14.20 0.84 -13.14
CA MET A 68 -15.15 1.23 -12.09
C MET A 68 -14.47 2.08 -11.01
N ARG A 69 -14.03 3.28 -11.39
CA ARG A 69 -13.20 4.15 -10.52
C ARG A 69 -13.87 4.51 -9.20
N ASP A 70 -15.17 4.81 -9.21
CA ASP A 70 -15.91 5.18 -8.01
C ASP A 70 -15.99 4.01 -7.02
N THR A 71 -16.23 2.80 -7.54
CA THR A 71 -16.21 1.57 -6.74
C THR A 71 -14.83 1.29 -6.17
N GLN A 72 -13.77 1.47 -6.97
CA GLN A 72 -12.40 1.32 -6.51
C GLN A 72 -12.09 2.33 -5.39
N ALA A 73 -12.41 3.62 -5.59
CA ALA A 73 -12.21 4.67 -4.59
C ALA A 73 -13.01 4.39 -3.31
N PHE A 74 -14.25 3.92 -3.43
CA PHE A 74 -15.08 3.52 -2.30
C PHE A 74 -14.41 2.38 -1.51
N VAL A 75 -14.02 1.28 -2.15
CA VAL A 75 -13.39 0.14 -1.46
C VAL A 75 -12.08 0.56 -0.79
N LEU A 76 -11.25 1.37 -1.46
CA LEU A 76 -10.01 1.90 -0.89
C LEU A 76 -10.27 2.76 0.36
N SER A 77 -11.27 3.65 0.33
CA SER A 77 -11.65 4.45 1.49
C SER A 77 -12.09 3.58 2.67
N GLN A 78 -12.74 2.45 2.41
CA GLN A 78 -13.15 1.53 3.46
C GLN A 78 -11.98 0.70 4.01
N LEU A 79 -10.96 0.41 3.19
CA LEU A 79 -9.73 -0.25 3.65
C LEU A 79 -8.94 0.61 4.66
N GLU A 80 -9.04 1.94 4.56
CA GLU A 80 -8.48 2.84 5.57
C GLU A 80 -9.11 2.62 6.96
N LEU A 81 -10.40 2.30 7.00
CA LEU A 81 -11.15 2.02 8.23
C LEU A 81 -11.09 0.54 8.66
N TYR A 82 -10.55 -0.34 7.82
CA TYR A 82 -10.51 -1.78 8.07
C TYR A 82 -9.77 -2.16 9.36
N LYS A 83 -10.34 -2.99 10.23
CA LYS A 83 -9.62 -3.44 11.43
C LYS A 83 -8.63 -4.55 11.04
N LEU A 84 -7.44 -4.16 10.63
CA LEU A 84 -6.41 -5.08 10.16
C LEU A 84 -5.92 -5.98 11.29
N LEU A 85 -6.02 -7.30 11.09
CA LEU A 85 -5.48 -8.31 11.98
C LEU A 85 -4.02 -8.65 11.61
N GLU A 86 -3.28 -9.23 12.56
CA GLU A 86 -1.85 -9.52 12.37
C GLU A 86 -1.59 -10.58 11.28
N ASP A 87 -2.46 -11.59 11.18
CA ASP A 87 -2.41 -12.66 10.19
C ASP A 87 -2.72 -12.17 8.76
N GLU A 88 -3.50 -11.10 8.65
CA GLU A 88 -3.86 -10.48 7.36
C GLU A 88 -2.86 -9.42 6.89
N ALA A 89 -1.96 -8.96 7.77
CA ALA A 89 -1.09 -7.82 7.51
C ALA A 89 -0.16 -8.01 6.29
N ILE A 90 0.27 -9.26 6.02
CA ILE A 90 1.08 -9.60 4.83
C ILE A 90 0.28 -9.38 3.55
N THR A 91 -0.90 -9.99 3.46
CA THR A 91 -1.79 -9.88 2.31
C THR A 91 -2.20 -8.42 2.10
N PHE A 92 -2.52 -7.71 3.18
CA PHE A 92 -2.89 -6.30 3.15
C PHE A 92 -1.76 -5.40 2.62
N LEU A 93 -0.54 -5.58 3.13
CA LEU A 93 0.61 -4.80 2.67
C LEU A 93 0.92 -5.09 1.19
N ARG A 94 0.86 -6.36 0.77
CA ARG A 94 1.03 -6.73 -0.64
C ARG A 94 0.01 -6.03 -1.55
N VAL A 95 -1.28 -6.02 -1.16
CA VAL A 95 -2.33 -5.32 -1.90
C VAL A 95 -2.07 -3.81 -1.92
N ALA A 96 -1.68 -3.20 -0.80
CA ALA A 96 -1.35 -1.78 -0.76
C ALA A 96 -0.17 -1.40 -1.69
N LEU A 97 0.78 -2.32 -1.89
CA LEU A 97 1.96 -2.14 -2.74
C LEU A 97 1.72 -2.45 -4.22
N SER A 98 0.61 -3.10 -4.59
CA SER A 98 0.31 -3.44 -5.99
C SER A 98 -0.23 -2.26 -6.80
N TYR A 99 -0.54 -1.14 -6.16
CA TYR A 99 -1.00 0.07 -6.83
C TYR A 99 0.16 0.91 -7.36
N ASP A 100 -0.01 1.46 -8.57
CA ASP A 100 0.97 2.36 -9.20
C ASP A 100 1.21 3.61 -8.35
N LYS A 101 0.13 4.17 -7.80
CA LYS A 101 0.21 5.25 -6.82
C LYS A 101 0.27 4.66 -5.41
N PRO A 102 1.34 4.90 -4.65
CA PRO A 102 1.45 4.37 -3.29
C PRO A 102 0.32 4.93 -2.41
N LEU A 103 -0.48 4.03 -1.87
CA LEU A 103 -1.51 4.35 -0.89
C LEU A 103 -0.86 4.41 0.49
N TYR A 104 -0.17 5.50 0.79
CA TYR A 104 0.68 5.66 1.98
C TYR A 104 0.00 5.22 3.27
N VAL A 105 -1.27 5.57 3.47
CA VAL A 105 -2.06 5.18 4.65
C VAL A 105 -2.18 3.66 4.77
N LEU A 106 -2.45 2.96 3.67
CA LEU A 106 -2.58 1.50 3.66
C LEU A 106 -1.22 0.82 3.82
N ILE A 107 -0.20 1.30 3.11
CA ILE A 107 1.17 0.80 3.24
C ILE A 107 1.61 0.93 4.70
N PHE A 108 1.43 2.11 5.30
CA PHE A 108 1.77 2.38 6.68
C PHE A 108 1.07 1.44 7.67
N LYS A 109 -0.22 1.21 7.48
CA LYS A 109 -1.02 0.34 8.35
C LYS A 109 -0.56 -1.13 8.32
N GLY A 110 -0.32 -1.68 7.12
CA GLY A 110 0.22 -3.04 6.98
C GLY A 110 1.66 -3.15 7.48
N LEU A 111 2.50 -2.18 7.09
CA LEU A 111 3.92 -2.17 7.41
C LEU A 111 4.20 -2.00 8.90
N SER A 112 3.48 -1.12 9.59
CA SER A 112 3.66 -0.90 11.03
C SER A 112 3.38 -2.18 11.83
N LEU A 113 2.27 -2.87 11.55
CA LEU A 113 1.97 -4.16 12.19
C LEU A 113 3.10 -5.18 11.98
N LEU A 114 3.58 -5.33 10.76
CA LEU A 114 4.65 -6.29 10.43
C LEU A 114 6.01 -5.87 11.01
N ALA A 115 6.33 -4.59 11.00
CA ALA A 115 7.58 -4.07 11.54
C ALA A 115 7.66 -4.26 13.06
N TYR A 116 6.52 -4.24 13.75
CA TYR A 116 6.44 -4.45 15.19
C TYR A 116 6.31 -5.92 15.60
N ARG A 117 6.18 -6.86 14.66
CA ARG A 117 6.17 -8.30 14.99
C ARG A 117 7.52 -8.72 15.54
N ARG A 118 7.50 -9.51 16.61
CA ARG A 118 8.72 -10.15 17.13
C ARG A 118 9.30 -11.16 16.14
N GLN A 119 8.42 -11.87 15.43
CA GLN A 119 8.77 -12.90 14.47
C GLN A 119 9.51 -12.35 13.25
N GLU A 120 10.46 -13.12 12.74
CA GLU A 120 11.07 -12.88 11.45
C GLU A 120 10.09 -13.15 10.31
N ILE A 121 10.36 -12.54 9.15
CA ILE A 121 9.61 -12.80 7.93
C ILE A 121 9.95 -14.23 7.48
N THR A 122 8.96 -15.10 7.40
CA THR A 122 9.14 -16.44 6.85
C THR A 122 9.36 -16.40 5.34
N GLN A 123 9.95 -17.44 4.76
CA GLN A 123 10.14 -17.52 3.31
C GLN A 123 8.81 -17.43 2.54
N GLN A 124 7.72 -18.00 3.09
CA GLN A 124 6.40 -17.90 2.50
C GLN A 124 5.86 -16.47 2.53
N GLU A 125 6.02 -15.76 3.65
CA GLU A 125 5.62 -14.34 3.75
C GLU A 125 6.44 -13.46 2.80
N ALA A 126 7.74 -13.70 2.67
CA ALA A 126 8.61 -13.00 1.73
C ALA A 126 8.20 -13.27 0.27
N ALA A 127 7.86 -14.51 -0.05
CA ALA A 127 7.34 -14.87 -1.38
C ALA A 127 6.01 -14.17 -1.69
N LEU A 128 5.12 -14.06 -0.70
CA LEU A 128 3.84 -13.34 -0.85
C LEU A 128 4.03 -11.83 -1.01
N LEU A 129 4.88 -11.20 -0.19
CA LEU A 129 5.17 -9.76 -0.28
C LEU A 129 5.93 -9.38 -1.56
N GLY A 130 6.68 -10.33 -2.12
CA GLY A 130 7.64 -10.10 -3.18
C GLY A 130 8.83 -9.27 -2.70
N ARG A 131 9.75 -8.99 -3.63
CA ARG A 131 11.00 -8.27 -3.34
C ARG A 131 10.74 -6.88 -2.75
N ARG A 132 9.86 -6.09 -3.39
CA ARG A 132 9.57 -4.71 -2.98
C ARG A 132 9.04 -4.63 -1.54
N GLY A 133 8.08 -5.50 -1.18
CA GLY A 133 7.52 -5.53 0.17
C GLY A 133 8.51 -6.05 1.20
N THR A 134 9.28 -7.08 0.85
CA THR A 134 10.32 -7.66 1.73
C THR A 134 11.43 -6.64 2.02
N ASP A 135 11.93 -5.95 1.00
CA ASP A 135 12.97 -4.92 1.13
C ASP A 135 12.49 -3.74 1.98
N LEU A 136 11.24 -3.29 1.79
CA LEU A 136 10.63 -2.23 2.59
C LEU A 136 10.51 -2.65 4.07
N LEU A 137 10.01 -3.84 4.34
CA LEU A 137 9.85 -4.34 5.71
C LEU A 137 11.19 -4.54 6.41
N ALA A 138 12.18 -5.11 5.72
CA ALA A 138 13.53 -5.26 6.25
C ALA A 138 14.16 -3.89 6.56
N TYR A 139 14.02 -2.93 5.64
CA TYR A 139 14.51 -1.57 5.81
C TYR A 139 13.87 -0.87 7.01
N SER A 140 12.55 -0.93 7.14
CA SER A 140 11.83 -0.34 8.28
C SER A 140 12.23 -0.96 9.61
N ARG A 141 12.39 -2.29 9.67
CA ARG A 141 12.86 -2.96 10.89
C ARG A 141 14.27 -2.54 11.26
N GLU A 142 15.17 -2.38 10.29
CA GLU A 142 16.52 -1.91 10.59
C GLU A 142 16.52 -0.44 11.04
N LYS A 143 15.69 0.42 10.45
CA LYS A 143 15.54 1.81 10.89
C LYS A 143 15.02 1.93 12.33
N ILE A 144 14.12 1.03 12.74
CA ILE A 144 13.69 0.92 14.14
C ILE A 144 14.87 0.52 15.04
N ARG A 145 15.67 -0.49 14.64
CA ARG A 145 16.86 -0.92 15.42
C ARG A 145 17.90 0.20 15.52
N GLU A 146 18.18 0.90 14.43
CA GLU A 146 19.07 2.05 14.39
C GLU A 146 18.58 3.13 15.36
N THR A 147 17.30 3.52 15.27
CA THR A 147 16.67 4.49 16.18
C THR A 147 16.83 4.08 17.65
N LEU A 148 16.57 2.81 18.00
CA LEU A 148 16.77 2.30 19.36
C LEU A 148 18.23 2.40 19.83
N ARG A 149 19.19 2.11 18.95
CA ARG A 149 20.63 2.22 19.28
C ARG A 149 21.05 3.67 19.51
N LEU A 150 20.53 4.61 18.73
CA LEU A 150 20.79 6.05 18.92
C LEU A 150 20.18 6.54 20.24
N LEU A 151 18.95 6.15 20.55
CA LEU A 151 18.31 6.46 21.84
C LEU A 151 19.10 5.88 23.04
N LEU A 152 19.66 4.67 22.91
CA LEU A 152 20.52 4.07 23.94
C LEU A 152 21.83 4.84 24.17
N ARG A 153 22.34 5.54 23.15
CA ARG A 153 23.52 6.40 23.25
C ARG A 153 23.21 7.78 23.82
N GLY A 154 21.94 8.07 24.12
CA GLY A 154 21.48 9.38 24.57
C GLY A 154 21.38 10.42 23.44
N GLU A 155 21.38 9.97 22.18
CA GLU A 155 21.23 10.89 21.04
C GLU A 155 19.79 11.42 20.99
N CYS A 156 19.66 12.74 20.85
CA CYS A 156 18.35 13.39 20.75
C CYS A 156 17.87 13.35 19.30
N LEU A 157 16.92 12.46 19.02
CA LEU A 157 16.28 12.38 17.72
C LEU A 157 15.11 13.36 17.63
N HIS A 158 15.00 14.05 16.50
CA HIS A 158 13.90 14.98 16.23
C HIS A 158 12.60 14.27 15.79
N TYR A 159 12.35 13.06 16.32
CA TYR A 159 11.09 12.35 16.10
C TYR A 159 10.03 12.81 17.10
N ARG A 160 8.79 12.94 16.62
CA ARG A 160 7.66 13.27 17.47
C ARG A 160 7.51 12.23 18.58
N GLY A 161 7.40 12.69 19.82
CA GLY A 161 7.16 11.84 20.99
C GLY A 161 8.41 11.33 21.72
N VAL A 162 9.62 11.49 21.16
CA VAL A 162 10.87 11.06 21.83
C VAL A 162 11.06 11.73 23.19
N PRO A 163 10.90 13.06 23.34
CA PRO A 163 11.04 13.70 24.67
C PRO A 163 10.05 13.15 25.70
N ALA A 164 8.79 12.93 25.29
CA ALA A 164 7.76 12.37 26.16
C ALA A 164 8.07 10.91 26.54
N LEU A 165 8.52 10.10 25.59
CA LEU A 165 8.94 8.72 25.83
C LEU A 165 10.08 8.67 26.86
N LEU A 166 11.14 9.46 26.67
CA LEU A 166 12.27 9.51 27.60
C LEU A 166 11.83 10.00 28.99
N THR A 167 10.92 10.97 29.05
CA THR A 167 10.36 11.47 30.32
C THR A 167 9.55 10.40 31.07
N VAL A 168 8.83 9.54 30.36
CA VAL A 168 8.06 8.44 30.95
C VAL A 168 8.97 7.30 31.39
N LEU A 169 10.00 6.97 30.61
CA LEU A 169 10.92 5.89 30.93
C LEU A 169 11.91 6.23 32.05
N ARG A 170 12.31 7.51 32.18
CA ARG A 170 13.25 8.00 33.20
C ARG A 170 14.51 7.12 33.31
N GLU A 171 14.84 6.68 34.51
CA GLU A 171 15.97 5.82 34.85
C GLU A 171 15.90 4.41 34.23
N HIS A 172 14.72 3.96 33.79
CA HIS A 172 14.54 2.65 33.17
C HIS A 172 14.66 2.66 31.64
N ALA A 173 14.95 3.81 31.02
CA ALA A 173 15.02 3.93 29.56
C ALA A 173 15.96 2.91 28.92
N MET A 174 17.15 2.73 29.52
CA MET A 174 18.15 1.80 29.00
C MET A 174 17.66 0.35 29.04
N ASP A 175 17.13 -0.11 30.17
CA ASP A 175 16.64 -1.47 30.34
C ASP A 175 15.50 -1.78 29.37
N VAL A 176 14.58 -0.82 29.21
CA VAL A 176 13.45 -0.97 28.28
C VAL A 176 13.94 -1.02 26.84
N PHE A 177 14.85 -0.13 26.41
CA PHE A 177 15.36 -0.16 25.04
C PHE A 177 16.17 -1.43 24.75
N ILE A 178 16.98 -1.91 25.71
CA ILE A 178 17.69 -3.20 25.61
C ILE A 178 16.68 -4.33 25.45
N GLN A 179 15.60 -4.33 26.23
CA GLN A 179 14.58 -5.36 26.14
C GLN A 179 13.85 -5.33 24.80
N VAL A 180 13.50 -4.15 24.27
CA VAL A 180 12.90 -4.03 22.92
C VAL A 180 13.87 -4.54 21.85
N LEU A 181 15.15 -4.20 21.92
CA LEU A 181 16.16 -4.72 20.98
C LEU A 181 16.31 -6.25 21.06
N ARG A 182 16.27 -6.82 22.27
CA ARG A 182 16.24 -8.28 22.47
C ARG A 182 14.99 -8.90 21.85
N ASN A 183 13.84 -8.26 21.99
CA ASN A 183 12.61 -8.71 21.35
C ASN A 183 12.72 -8.67 19.82
N MET A 184 13.48 -7.76 19.23
CA MET A 184 13.70 -7.71 17.76
C MET A 184 14.67 -8.77 17.23
N SER A 185 15.31 -9.53 18.10
CA SER A 185 16.21 -10.63 17.74
C SER A 185 15.42 -11.94 17.59
N PRO A 186 15.84 -12.86 16.71
CA PRO A 186 15.18 -14.14 16.54
C PRO A 186 15.02 -14.86 17.89
N PRO A 187 13.85 -15.46 18.16
CA PRO A 187 13.68 -16.26 19.37
C PRO A 187 14.65 -17.45 19.35
N GLU A 188 15.20 -17.81 20.50
CA GLU A 188 15.87 -19.09 20.68
C GLU A 188 14.90 -20.22 20.29
N GLU A 189 15.40 -21.28 19.64
CA GLU A 189 14.62 -22.32 18.94
C GLU A 189 13.48 -22.97 19.77
N THR A 190 13.51 -22.83 21.09
CA THR A 190 12.55 -23.40 22.05
C THR A 190 11.39 -22.47 22.42
N SER A 191 11.45 -21.18 22.03
CA SER A 191 10.40 -20.21 22.34
C SER A 191 9.21 -20.37 21.40
N VAL A 192 8.09 -20.88 21.94
CA VAL A 192 6.76 -20.84 21.31
C VAL A 192 6.56 -19.50 20.61
N ARG A 193 6.12 -19.52 19.34
CA ARG A 193 5.88 -18.33 18.51
C ARG A 193 5.00 -17.33 19.27
N SER A 194 5.63 -16.37 19.92
CA SER A 194 4.94 -15.36 20.71
C SER A 194 4.30 -14.36 19.76
N SER A 195 2.96 -14.30 19.74
CA SER A 195 2.16 -13.29 19.02
C SER A 195 2.28 -11.88 19.62
N LYS A 196 3.36 -11.61 20.36
CA LYS A 196 3.59 -10.33 21.02
C LYS A 196 4.39 -9.43 20.10
N ASN A 197 4.08 -8.14 20.12
CA ASN A 197 4.89 -7.14 19.45
C ASN A 197 6.25 -6.95 20.16
N ILE A 198 7.18 -6.26 19.49
CA ILE A 198 8.53 -5.99 19.99
C ILE A 198 8.55 -5.08 21.24
N PHE A 199 7.45 -4.37 21.53
CA PHE A 199 7.32 -3.49 22.69
C PHE A 199 6.76 -4.21 23.93
N ALA A 200 6.38 -5.48 23.79
CA ALA A 200 5.86 -6.26 24.90
C ALA A 200 6.98 -6.58 25.90
N MET A 201 6.76 -6.22 27.16
CA MET A 201 7.66 -6.56 28.24
C MET A 201 7.26 -7.87 28.92
N PRO A 202 8.18 -8.57 29.58
CA PRO A 202 7.83 -9.70 30.43
C PRO A 202 6.83 -9.23 31.50
N ASN A 203 5.76 -9.99 31.73
CA ASN A 203 4.83 -9.70 32.83
C ASN A 203 5.59 -9.86 34.14
N VAL A 204 6.01 -8.74 34.72
CA VAL A 204 6.46 -8.72 36.12
C VAL A 204 5.20 -9.01 36.95
N VAL A 205 5.26 -10.10 37.72
CA VAL A 205 4.13 -10.71 38.43
C VAL A 205 3.39 -9.69 39.30
N ALA A 206 2.05 -9.74 39.29
CA ALA A 206 1.10 -8.88 40.02
C ALA A 206 1.22 -7.38 39.70
N GLN A 207 0.76 -6.99 38.50
CA GLN A 207 0.61 -5.57 38.15
C GLN A 207 -0.59 -4.97 38.88
N CYS A 208 -0.37 -3.89 39.65
CA CYS A 208 -1.47 -3.03 40.08
C CYS A 208 -2.03 -2.23 38.90
N ASP A 209 -3.18 -1.58 39.08
CA ASP A 209 -3.82 -0.77 38.02
C ASP A 209 -2.90 0.33 37.46
N ASP A 210 -2.05 0.91 38.32
CA ASP A 210 -1.06 1.91 37.92
C ASP A 210 -0.03 1.33 36.95
N CYS A 211 0.44 0.10 37.18
CA CYS A 211 1.37 -0.59 36.28
C CYS A 211 0.75 -0.84 34.90
N VAL A 212 -0.53 -1.21 34.84
CA VAL A 212 -1.25 -1.42 33.57
C VAL A 212 -1.40 -0.10 32.80
N SER A 213 -1.75 0.98 33.51
CA SER A 213 -1.87 2.31 32.90
C SER A 213 -0.54 2.81 32.33
N PHE A 214 0.55 2.61 33.09
CA PHE A 214 1.91 2.95 32.68
C PHE A 214 2.35 2.15 31.46
N GLU A 215 2.11 0.83 31.45
CA GLU A 215 2.40 -0.05 30.32
C GLU A 215 1.68 0.41 29.04
N SER A 216 0.39 0.74 29.15
CA SER A 216 -0.41 1.24 28.02
C SER A 216 0.11 2.60 27.51
N ALA A 217 0.43 3.52 28.42
CA ALA A 217 0.99 4.83 28.07
C ALA A 217 2.35 4.69 27.37
N ARG A 218 3.21 3.83 27.90
CA ARG A 218 4.52 3.54 27.32
C ARG A 218 4.40 2.92 25.93
N GLN A 219 3.52 1.93 25.76
CA GLN A 219 3.28 1.29 24.47
C GLN A 219 2.77 2.29 23.42
N LYS A 220 1.87 3.21 23.81
CA LYS A 220 1.40 4.29 22.93
C LYS A 220 2.52 5.25 22.53
N LEU A 221 3.42 5.59 23.45
CA LEU A 221 4.56 6.45 23.16
C LEU A 221 5.57 5.76 22.22
N PHE A 222 5.84 4.48 22.44
CA PHE A 222 6.65 3.68 21.52
C PHE A 222 6.04 3.63 20.13
N GLN A 223 4.74 3.33 20.03
CA GLN A 223 4.02 3.38 18.76
C GLN A 223 4.12 4.76 18.13
N THR A 224 3.97 5.85 18.89
CA THR A 224 4.09 7.21 18.34
C THR A 224 5.46 7.46 17.71
N VAL A 225 6.54 7.15 18.42
CA VAL A 225 7.91 7.34 17.92
C VAL A 225 8.21 6.45 16.72
N PHE A 226 7.88 5.15 16.81
CA PHE A 226 8.22 4.21 15.75
C PHE A 226 7.25 4.27 14.57
N ASN A 227 6.06 4.84 14.73
CA ASN A 227 5.19 5.18 13.62
C ASN A 227 5.85 6.26 12.75
N GLU A 228 6.51 7.24 13.36
CA GLU A 228 7.28 8.24 12.61
C GLU A 228 8.42 7.57 11.81
N VAL A 229 9.17 6.67 12.43
CA VAL A 229 10.25 5.91 11.76
C VAL A 229 9.73 5.09 10.58
N VAL A 230 8.60 4.40 10.76
CA VAL A 230 7.95 3.63 9.68
C VAL A 230 7.46 4.56 8.58
N GLY A 231 6.84 5.69 8.93
CA GLY A 231 6.39 6.70 7.98
C GLY A 231 7.53 7.23 7.11
N GLN A 232 8.65 7.63 7.73
CA GLN A 232 9.85 8.06 7.01
C GLN A 232 10.42 6.96 6.12
N SER A 233 10.41 5.71 6.59
CA SER A 233 10.86 4.58 5.77
C SER A 233 10.05 4.41 4.47
N ILE A 234 8.75 4.72 4.50
CA ILE A 234 7.89 4.68 3.32
C ILE A 234 8.22 5.85 2.39
N LEU A 235 8.43 7.05 2.93
CA LEU A 235 8.79 8.24 2.14
C LEU A 235 10.16 8.08 1.46
N ASP A 236 11.13 7.47 2.13
CA ASP A 236 12.45 7.16 1.57
C ASP A 236 12.36 6.23 0.35
N LYS A 237 11.47 5.22 0.42
CA LYS A 237 11.30 4.22 -0.65
C LYS A 237 10.32 4.65 -1.73
N PHE A 238 9.38 5.52 -1.38
CA PHE A 238 8.34 6.05 -2.25
C PHE A 238 8.25 7.55 -2.07
N PRO A 239 9.24 8.32 -2.58
CA PRO A 239 9.19 9.77 -2.50
C PRO A 239 7.96 10.28 -3.27
N PRO A 240 7.25 11.29 -2.76
CA PRO A 240 6.21 11.95 -3.53
C PRO A 240 6.85 12.51 -4.81
N ARG A 241 6.18 12.34 -5.96
CA ARG A 241 6.68 12.92 -7.22
C ARG A 241 6.80 14.43 -7.03
N SER A 242 8.02 14.95 -7.09
CA SER A 242 8.30 16.37 -7.05
C SER A 242 7.53 17.03 -8.20
N THR A 243 6.59 17.93 -7.90
CA THR A 243 5.84 18.69 -8.92
C THR A 243 6.69 19.73 -9.65
N SER A 244 8.02 19.56 -9.69
CA SER A 244 8.99 20.53 -10.20
C SER A 244 9.49 20.24 -11.61
N GLU A 245 9.01 19.21 -12.30
CA GLU A 245 9.27 19.02 -13.73
C GLU A 245 8.06 19.51 -14.53
N GLY A 246 8.05 20.79 -14.92
CA GLY A 246 7.01 21.32 -15.80
C GLY A 246 6.75 22.83 -15.82
N GLN A 247 7.75 23.68 -15.64
CA GLN A 247 7.74 25.04 -16.22
C GLN A 247 9.14 25.39 -16.72
N ASP A 248 9.60 24.68 -17.75
CA ASP A 248 10.58 25.24 -18.67
C ASP A 248 9.83 26.14 -19.66
N ASN A 249 9.35 27.28 -19.14
CA ASN A 249 8.90 28.39 -19.97
C ASN A 249 10.15 29.20 -20.36
N GLY A 250 10.84 28.77 -21.40
CA GLY A 250 11.85 29.60 -22.03
C GLY A 250 11.20 30.80 -22.76
N PRO A 251 11.52 32.06 -22.40
CA PRO A 251 11.17 33.21 -23.22
C PRO A 251 12.36 33.52 -24.15
N GLY A 252 12.13 33.52 -25.46
CA GLY A 252 13.23 33.70 -26.42
C GLY A 252 12.83 34.14 -27.83
N ALA A 253 12.37 35.38 -27.94
CA ALA A 253 12.59 36.33 -29.04
C ALA A 253 12.12 36.01 -30.49
N GLN A 254 11.25 36.93 -30.95
CA GLN A 254 10.86 37.20 -32.34
C GLN A 254 12.03 37.69 -33.20
N ALA A 255 11.99 37.39 -34.52
CA ALA A 255 12.34 38.36 -35.57
C ALA A 255 11.67 37.97 -36.91
N ASN A 256 10.91 38.92 -37.45
CA ASN A 256 10.33 38.92 -38.79
C ASN A 256 11.42 39.00 -39.88
N GLU A 257 11.16 38.47 -41.08
CA GLU A 257 11.09 39.23 -42.35
C GLU A 257 10.65 38.34 -43.56
N PRO A 258 10.22 38.94 -44.70
CA PRO A 258 9.29 38.34 -45.68
C PRO A 258 9.90 37.82 -47.00
N ASN A 259 9.12 36.95 -47.70
CA ASN A 259 8.85 36.71 -49.17
C ASN A 259 9.86 37.24 -50.25
N PRO A 260 10.00 36.70 -51.51
CA PRO A 260 9.00 35.97 -52.34
C PRO A 260 9.55 34.95 -53.40
N GLN A 261 8.65 34.52 -54.31
CA GLN A 261 8.77 33.79 -55.61
C GLN A 261 8.24 32.33 -55.57
N ALA A 262 7.06 32.00 -56.09
CA ALA A 262 6.45 32.13 -57.44
C ALA A 262 6.83 30.97 -58.39
N ASP A 263 5.77 30.29 -58.84
CA ASP A 263 5.60 29.53 -60.09
C ASP A 263 6.39 28.22 -60.30
N ALA A 264 5.91 27.18 -60.96
CA ALA A 264 4.58 26.72 -61.35
C ALA A 264 4.72 25.29 -61.92
N GLN A 265 3.65 24.50 -61.79
CA GLN A 265 3.08 23.65 -62.84
C GLN A 265 3.67 22.26 -63.22
N VAL A 266 2.68 21.41 -63.60
CA VAL A 266 2.65 20.29 -64.57
C VAL A 266 2.68 18.84 -64.04
N ASP A 267 1.47 18.27 -64.03
CA ASP A 267 1.02 16.99 -64.59
C ASP A 267 1.89 15.72 -64.56
N GLY A 268 1.26 14.60 -64.20
CA GLY A 268 1.79 13.26 -64.46
C GLY A 268 0.89 12.12 -63.98
N LEU A 269 -0.05 11.72 -64.84
CA LEU A 269 -0.89 10.52 -64.75
C LEU A 269 -0.10 9.22 -64.49
N GLY A 270 -0.72 8.24 -63.83
CA GLY A 270 -0.22 6.87 -63.76
C GLY A 270 -1.13 5.89 -63.02
N ALA A 271 -2.11 5.33 -63.74
CA ALA A 271 -2.96 4.18 -63.40
C ALA A 271 -2.12 2.94 -62.98
N GLN A 272 -2.47 2.26 -61.88
CA GLN A 272 -3.36 1.07 -61.78
C GLN A 272 -2.89 -0.22 -62.47
N THR A 273 -3.14 -1.31 -61.74
CA THR A 273 -3.13 -2.75 -62.08
C THR A 273 -1.79 -3.47 -62.18
N ASN A 274 -1.55 -4.37 -61.22
CA ASN A 274 -1.07 -5.73 -61.48
C ASN A 274 -1.58 -6.64 -60.36
N THR A 275 -2.67 -7.33 -60.67
CA THR A 275 -3.05 -8.63 -60.11
C THR A 275 -2.38 -9.69 -60.96
N ASP A 276 -1.61 -10.60 -60.35
CA ASP A 276 -1.36 -11.92 -60.93
C ASP A 276 -1.47 -12.96 -59.82
N SER A 277 -2.32 -13.95 -60.08
CA SER A 277 -2.60 -15.16 -59.33
C SER A 277 -2.74 -16.28 -60.37
N GLU A 278 -2.29 -17.49 -59.99
CA GLU A 278 -2.45 -18.79 -60.70
C GLU A 278 -1.52 -18.95 -61.92
N ASP A 279 -0.69 -19.99 -62.09
CA ASP A 279 -0.53 -21.34 -61.51
C ASP A 279 0.96 -21.72 -61.42
#